data_AF-A0A154P850-F1
#
_entry.id   AF-A0A154P850-F1
#
_cell.length_a   1.000
_cell.length_b   1.000
_cell.length_c   1.000
_cell.angle_alpha   90.00
_cell.angle_beta   90.00
_cell.angle_gamma   90.00
#
_symmetry.space_group_name_H-M   'P 1'
#
loop_
_entity.id
_entity.type
_entity.pdbx_description
1 polymer ?
#
loop_
_entity_poly.entity_id
_entity_poly.type
_entity_poly.pdbx_seq_one_letter_code
_entity_poly.pdbx_strand_id
1 'polypeptide(L)' 'MVYANKPRTLDALRWNIERCIRDIRPELLHKVIENWIHRIYSCARSRGGHLNDVLFKT' A
#
# COMPACT_ATOMS: atom_id res chain seq x y z
N MET A 1 7.64 -0.69 9.58
CA MET A 1 6.24 -1.16 9.75
C MET A 1 5.61 -0.41 10.91
N VAL A 2 4.46 0.23 10.69
CA VAL A 2 3.81 1.15 11.64
C VAL A 2 3.51 0.49 13.00
N TYR A 3 3.16 -0.81 13.00
CA TYR A 3 2.76 -1.56 14.20
C TYR A 3 3.81 -2.54 14.73
N ALA A 4 5.04 -2.56 14.19
CA ALA A 4 6.04 -3.60 14.55
C ALA A 4 6.42 -3.60 16.03
N ASN A 5 6.44 -2.43 16.67
CA ASN A 5 6.74 -2.27 18.09
C ASN A 5 5.47 -2.21 18.98
N LYS A 6 4.28 -2.51 18.45
CA LYS A 6 2.99 -2.50 19.17
C LYS A 6 2.79 -1.20 19.99
N PRO A 7 2.73 -0.03 19.34
CA PRO A 7 2.64 1.26 20.05
C PRO A 7 1.39 1.30 20.95
N ARG A 8 1.54 1.80 22.17
CA ARG A 8 0.47 1.90 23.17
C ARG A 8 -0.10 3.30 23.33
N THR A 9 0.52 4.30 22.70
CA THR A 9 0.11 5.71 22.74
C THR A 9 -0.02 6.27 21.33
N LEU A 10 -0.81 7.33 21.19
CA LEU A 10 -0.98 8.04 19.91
C LEU A 10 0.35 8.65 19.44
N ASP A 11 1.17 9.18 20.34
CA ASP A 11 2.46 9.76 20.00
C ASP A 11 3.43 8.72 19.43
N ALA A 12 3.48 7.52 20.04
CA ALA A 12 4.31 6.43 19.54
C ALA A 12 3.82 5.96 18.16
N LEU A 13 2.50 5.88 17.95
CA LEU A 13 1.93 5.52 16.66
C LEU A 13 2.24 6.58 15.59
N ARG A 14 2.08 7.86 15.92
CA ARG A 14 2.41 8.98 15.03
C ARG A 14 3.87 8.95 14.62
N TRP A 15 4.78 8.79 15.58
CA TRP A 15 6.21 8.72 15.31
C TRP A 15 6.55 7.54 14.38
N ASN A 16 5.93 6.37 14.59
CA ASN A 16 6.13 5.23 13.71
C ASN A 16 5.63 5.49 12.28
N ILE A 17 4.49 6.19 12.12
CA ILE A 17 3.97 6.57 10.80
C ILE A 17 4.99 7.49 10.11
N GLU A 18 5.42 8.56 10.76
CA GLU A 18 6.38 9.52 10.21
C GLU A 18 7.72 8.85 9.85
N ARG A 19 8.22 7.94 10.70
CA ARG A 19 9.39 7.12 10.38
C ARG A 19 9.14 6.24 9.15
N CYS A 20 8.04 5.48 9.12
CA CYS A 20 7.75 4.58 8.01
C CYS A 20 7.61 5.32 6.68
N ILE A 21 7.02 6.53 6.69
CA ILE A 21 6.92 7.39 5.50
C ILE A 21 8.32 7.81 5.03
N ARG A 22 9.20 8.24 5.94
CA ARG A 22 10.59 8.61 5.60
C ARG A 22 11.41 7.44 5.06
N ASP A 23 11.10 6.21 5.50
CA ASP A 23 11.76 5.00 5.03
C ASP A 23 11.25 4.53 3.65
N ILE A 24 10.21 5.17 3.07
CA ILE A 24 9.72 4.85 1.71
C ILE A 24 10.77 5.30 0.70
N ARG A 25 11.33 4.32 -0.02
CA ARG A 25 12.31 4.58 -1.08
C ARG A 25 11.61 4.95 -2.41
N PRO A 26 12.21 5.80 -3.24
CA PRO A 26 11.63 6.20 -4.54
C PRO A 26 11.29 5.03 -5.46
N GLU A 27 12.05 3.94 -5.43
CA GLU A 27 11.79 2.76 -6.27
C GLU A 27 10.47 2.09 -5.92
N LEU A 28 10.03 2.16 -4.66
CA LEU A 28 8.72 1.67 -4.26
C LEU A 28 7.61 2.53 -4.87
N LEU A 29 7.80 3.85 -4.94
CA LEU A 29 6.83 4.77 -5.55
C LEU A 29 6.68 4.50 -7.06
N HIS A 30 7.79 4.27 -7.77
CA HIS A 30 7.75 3.89 -9.18
C HIS A 30 6.94 2.61 -9.40
N LYS A 31 7.19 1.57 -8.60
CA LYS A 31 6.43 0.32 -8.67
C LYS A 31 4.93 0.52 -8.38
N VAL A 32 4.57 1.42 -7.48
CA VAL A 32 3.15 1.74 -7.21
C VAL A 32 2.49 2.37 -8.43
N ILE A 33 3.17 3.29 -9.12
CA ILE A 33 2.66 3.93 -10.34
C ILE A 33 2.50 2.91 -11.47
N GLU A 34 3.50 2.06 -11.70
CA GLU A 34 3.44 0.98 -12.70
C GLU A 34 2.26 0.04 -12.41
N ASN A 35 2.13 -0.41 -11.15
CA ASN A 35 1.02 -1.26 -10.73
C ASN A 35 -0.34 -0.59 -10.94
N TRP A 36 -0.47 0.71 -10.70
CA TRP A 36 -1.70 1.46 -10.93
C TRP A 36 -2.13 1.40 -12.40
N ILE A 37 -1.20 1.66 -13.33
CA ILE A 37 -1.45 1.57 -14.78
C ILE A 37 -1.98 0.18 -15.14
N HIS A 38 -1.31 -0.88 -14.69
CA HIS A 38 -1.74 -2.26 -14.94
C HIS A 38 -3.14 -2.55 -14.39
N ARG A 39 -3.45 -2.08 -13.18
CA ARG A 39 -4.76 -2.29 -12.52
C ARG A 39 -5.89 -1.56 -13.25
N ILE A 40 -5.66 -0.34 -13.74
CA ILE A 40 -6.64 0.39 -14.55
C ILE A 40 -6.97 -0.37 -15.84
N TYR A 41 -5.97 -0.87 -16.56
CA TYR A 41 -6.23 -1.67 -17.76
C TYR A 41 -6.94 -2.99 -17.44
N SER A 42 -6.61 -3.63 -16.32
CA SER A 42 -7.32 -4.83 -15.87
C SER A 42 -8.79 -4.55 -15.58
N CYS A 43 -9.08 -3.48 -14.85
CA CYS A 43 -10.44 -3.04 -14.52
C CYS A 43 -11.26 -2.71 -15.79
N ALA A 44 -10.65 -2.02 -16.76
CA ALA A 44 -11.31 -1.74 -18.03
C ALA A 44 -11.65 -3.03 -18.80
N ARG A 45 -10.71 -3.97 -18.90
CA ARG A 45 -10.94 -5.28 -19.56
C ARG A 45 -12.01 -6.11 -18.85
N SER A 46 -12.09 -6.04 -17.52
CA SER A 46 -13.12 -6.71 -16.72
C SER A 46 -14.46 -5.97 -16.70
N ARG A 47 -14.61 -4.87 -17.45
CA ARG A 47 -15.81 -4.02 -17.46
C ARG A 47 -16.20 -3.52 -16.05
N GLY A 48 -15.19 -3.14 -15.26
CA GLY A 48 -15.37 -2.68 -13.89
C GLY A 48 -15.38 -3.78 -12.83
N GLY A 49 -15.15 -5.04 -13.21
CA GLY A 49 -15.03 -6.15 -12.26
C GLY A 49 -13.78 -6.06 -11.38
N HIS A 50 -13.81 -6.78 -10.26
CA HIS A 50 -12.70 -6.82 -9.29
C HIS A 50 -11.37 -7.28 -9.91
N LEU A 51 -10.27 -6.91 -9.24
CA LEU A 51 -8.93 -7.33 -9.61
C LEU A 51 -8.68 -8.77 -9.16
N ASN A 52 -8.29 -9.64 -10.09
CA ASN A 52 -8.13 -11.08 -9.85
C ASN A 52 -6.90 -11.45 -9.01
N ASP A 53 -5.95 -10.52 -8.85
CA ASP A 53 -4.70 -10.73 -8.12
C ASP A 53 -4.77 -10.29 -6.65
N VAL A 54 -5.92 -9.77 -6.21
CA VAL A 54 -6.14 -9.39 -4.81
C VAL A 54 -6.68 -10.60 -4.07
N LEU A 55 -5.79 -11.33 -3.40
CA LEU A 55 -6.17 -12.37 -2.44
C LEU A 55 -6.82 -11.72 -1.22
N PHE A 56 -8.15 -11.68 -1.18
CA PHE A 56 -8.87 -11.46 0.07
C PHE A 56 -8.68 -12.72 0.92
N LYS A 57 -7.84 -12.63 1.97
CA LYS A 57 -7.83 -13.66 3.01
C LYS A 57 -9.12 -13.53 3.81
N THR A 58 -9.99 -14.53 3.70
CA THR A 58 -11.13 -14.77 4.60
C THR A 58 -10.65 -15.22 5.97
#